data_AF-A0A2L2Z6K5-F1
#
_entry.id   AF-A0A2L2Z6K5-F1
#
_cell.length_a   1.000
_cell.length_b   1.000
_cell.length_c   1.000
_cell.angle_alpha   90.00
_cell.angle_beta   90.00
_cell.angle_gamma   90.00
#
_symmetry.space_group_name_H-M   'P 1'
#
loop_
_entity.id
_entity.type
_entity.pdbx_description
1 polymer ?
#
loop_
_entity_poly.entity_id
_entity_poly.type
_entity_poly.pdbx_seq_one_letter_code
_entity_poly.pdbx_strand_id
1 'polypeptide(L)'
;ESVPYVVVMRVIWLLILFAALGLTANDFLCPSLFIMSKAMKLSQNVAGVTLLAFGICSPDIFAAIAGIKQQKTELVIGGLLGSGILVTTVVAGSILIPQNFRMMKRPILRDSFFYILAVVCAFYLFFSKLIFIYHAIVFVLLYFLYFFVVLLIRYILQMHLEKMVKALEAEAGDSGEVKKGLKITGTIAADYDNP
;
A
#
# COMPACT_ATOMS: atom_id res chain seq x y z
N GLU A 1 -3.86 -36.30 -26.73
CA GLU A 1 -2.66 -35.92 -25.92
C GLU A 1 -2.08 -34.54 -26.31
N SER A 2 -2.89 -33.57 -26.75
CA SER A 2 -2.43 -32.22 -27.19
C SER A 2 -2.57 -31.13 -26.13
N VAL A 3 -3.16 -31.45 -24.98
CA VAL A 3 -3.36 -30.54 -23.85
C VAL A 3 -2.05 -29.92 -23.31
N PRO A 4 -0.91 -30.64 -23.18
CA PRO A 4 0.29 -30.04 -22.59
C PRO A 4 0.91 -28.93 -23.46
N TYR A 5 0.84 -29.04 -24.79
CA TYR A 5 1.39 -28.01 -25.70
C TYR A 5 0.63 -26.68 -25.60
N VAL A 6 -0.70 -26.74 -25.49
CA VAL A 6 -1.54 -25.54 -25.36
C VAL A 6 -1.28 -24.84 -24.02
N VAL A 7 -1.03 -25.61 -22.95
CA VAL A 7 -0.69 -25.03 -21.63
C VAL A 7 0.67 -24.35 -21.67
N VAL A 8 1.70 -25.00 -22.24
CA VAL A 8 3.04 -24.41 -22.36
C VAL A 8 3.00 -23.13 -23.20
N MET A 9 2.27 -23.14 -24.32
CA MET A 9 2.08 -21.94 -25.14
C MET A 9 1.44 -20.79 -24.36
N ARG A 10 0.41 -21.07 -23.54
CA ARG A 10 -0.25 -20.06 -22.70
C ARG A 10 0.68 -19.51 -21.63
N VAL A 11 1.51 -20.34 -21.00
CA VAL A 11 2.48 -19.91 -20.00
C VAL A 11 3.53 -18.99 -20.63
N ILE A 12 4.09 -19.37 -21.78
CA ILE A 12 5.04 -18.53 -22.52
C ILE A 12 4.40 -17.20 -22.89
N TRP A 13 3.16 -17.22 -23.39
CA TRP A 13 2.42 -16.00 -23.72
C TRP A 13 2.20 -15.10 -22.50
N LEU A 14 1.82 -15.67 -21.35
CA LEU A 14 1.66 -14.92 -20.09
C LEU A 14 2.97 -14.28 -19.62
N LEU A 15 4.10 -14.99 -19.76
CA LEU A 15 5.42 -14.43 -19.42
C LEU A 15 5.80 -13.25 -20.32
N ILE A 16 5.52 -13.35 -21.62
CA ILE A 16 5.75 -12.25 -22.57
C ILE A 16 4.89 -11.04 -22.20
N LEU A 17 3.60 -11.24 -21.92
CA LEU A 17 2.71 -10.16 -21.49
C LEU A 17 3.16 -9.53 -20.17
N PHE A 18 3.60 -10.33 -19.21
CA PHE A 18 4.10 -9.83 -17.93
C PHE A 18 5.37 -8.98 -18.11
N ALA A 19 6.32 -9.44 -18.93
CA ALA A 19 7.52 -8.67 -19.26
C ALA A 19 7.17 -7.37 -20.00
N ALA A 20 6.27 -7.43 -20.98
CA ALA A 20 5.81 -6.26 -21.72
C ALA A 20 5.13 -5.23 -20.82
N LEU A 21 4.29 -5.66 -19.87
CA LEU A 21 3.68 -4.79 -18.87
C LEU A 21 4.72 -4.13 -17.97
N GLY A 22 5.72 -4.89 -17.52
CA GLY A 22 6.83 -4.36 -16.70
C GLY A 22 7.65 -3.29 -17.43
N LEU A 23 8.04 -3.57 -18.68
CA LEU A 23 8.74 -2.61 -19.55
C LEU A 23 7.89 -1.36 -19.80
N THR A 24 6.62 -1.54 -20.12
CA THR A 24 5.70 -0.42 -20.37
C THR A 24 5.50 0.43 -19.12
N ALA A 25 5.40 -0.21 -17.94
CA ALA A 25 5.30 0.52 -16.68
C ALA A 25 6.57 1.34 -16.40
N ASN A 26 7.76 0.77 -16.62
CA ASN A 26 9.00 1.50 -16.41
C ASN A 26 9.15 2.70 -17.37
N ASP A 27 8.86 2.49 -18.65
CA ASP A 27 9.19 3.46 -19.70
C ASP A 27 8.07 4.50 -19.95
N PHE A 28 6.81 4.15 -19.69
CA PHE A 28 5.66 5.04 -19.94
C PHE A 28 4.94 5.47 -18.66
N LEU A 29 4.73 4.57 -17.69
CA LEU A 29 3.99 4.92 -16.46
C LEU A 29 4.82 5.85 -15.57
N CYS A 30 6.10 5.55 -15.33
CA CYS A 30 6.95 6.38 -14.46
C CYS A 30 7.11 7.83 -14.95
N PRO A 31 7.41 8.11 -16.24
CA PRO A 31 7.49 9.49 -16.73
C PRO A 31 6.12 10.20 -16.73
N SER A 32 5.04 9.47 -17.02
CA SER A 32 3.69 10.03 -16.97
C SER A 32 3.32 10.48 -15.55
N LEU A 33 3.65 9.66 -14.54
CA LEU A 33 3.47 10.00 -13.12
C LEU A 33 4.30 11.24 -12.73
N PHE A 34 5.53 11.37 -13.22
CA PHE A 34 6.37 12.54 -12.98
C PHE A 34 5.75 13.84 -13.52
N ILE A 35 5.24 13.81 -14.76
CA ILE A 35 4.61 14.97 -15.39
C ILE A 35 3.31 15.33 -14.66
N MET A 36 2.49 14.34 -14.29
CA MET A 36 1.27 14.54 -13.51
C MET A 36 1.56 15.17 -12.14
N SER A 37 2.60 14.70 -11.45
CA SER A 37 3.03 15.27 -10.16
C SER A 37 3.36 16.75 -10.29
N LYS A 38 4.08 17.13 -11.34
CA LYS A 38 4.45 18.52 -11.62
C LYS A 38 3.24 19.38 -11.95
N ALA A 39 2.27 18.83 -12.68
CA ALA A 39 1.02 19.53 -13.00
C ALA A 39 0.15 19.77 -11.75
N MET A 40 0.10 18.81 -10.83
CA MET A 40 -0.71 18.88 -9.60
C MET A 40 -0.01 19.62 -8.44
N LYS A 41 1.24 20.09 -8.62
CA LYS A 41 2.07 20.69 -7.57
C LYS A 41 2.24 19.81 -6.32
N LEU A 42 2.19 18.49 -6.50
CA LEU A 42 2.43 17.51 -5.44
C LEU A 42 3.87 17.02 -5.49
N SER A 43 4.36 16.52 -4.35
CA SER A 43 5.63 15.80 -4.32
C SER A 43 5.56 14.56 -5.21
N GLN A 44 6.68 14.25 -5.86
CA GLN A 44 6.78 13.13 -6.80
C GLN A 44 6.45 11.79 -6.14
N ASN A 45 6.73 11.65 -4.85
CA ASN A 45 6.53 10.41 -4.12
C ASN A 45 5.04 10.14 -3.92
N VAL A 46 4.23 11.09 -3.43
CA VAL A 46 2.78 10.83 -3.28
C VAL A 46 1.96 10.96 -4.51
N ALA A 47 2.34 11.80 -5.46
CA ALA A 47 1.70 11.72 -6.76
C ALA A 47 1.91 10.30 -7.34
N GLY A 48 3.14 9.77 -7.24
CA GLY A 48 3.46 8.40 -7.62
C GLY A 48 2.62 7.37 -6.87
N VAL A 49 2.66 7.35 -5.53
CA VAL A 49 1.96 6.36 -4.71
C VAL A 49 0.44 6.45 -4.90
N THR A 50 -0.14 7.64 -4.97
CA THR A 50 -1.60 7.82 -5.07
C THR A 50 -2.12 7.50 -6.46
N LEU A 51 -1.47 8.00 -7.51
CA LEU A 51 -1.90 7.75 -8.89
C LEU A 51 -1.63 6.30 -9.29
N LEU A 52 -0.55 5.69 -8.80
CA LEU A 52 -0.29 4.26 -8.99
C LEU A 52 -1.34 3.42 -8.25
N ALA A 53 -1.66 3.76 -7.00
CA ALA A 53 -2.74 3.08 -6.26
C ALA A 53 -4.08 3.22 -6.99
N PHE A 54 -4.41 4.41 -7.51
CA PHE A 54 -5.63 4.64 -8.27
C PHE A 54 -5.66 3.85 -9.59
N GLY A 55 -4.52 3.81 -10.30
CA GLY A 55 -4.36 3.06 -11.54
C GLY A 55 -4.53 1.55 -11.36
N ILE A 56 -4.11 1.00 -10.22
CA ILE A 56 -4.29 -0.42 -9.88
C ILE A 56 -5.72 -0.70 -9.38
N CYS A 57 -6.28 0.17 -8.53
CA CYS A 57 -7.61 -0.04 -7.95
C CYS A 57 -8.75 0.13 -8.96
N SER A 58 -8.59 0.99 -9.97
CA SER A 58 -9.61 1.24 -10.99
C SER A 58 -10.04 -0.07 -11.72
N PRO A 59 -9.13 -0.81 -12.39
CA PRO A 59 -9.49 -2.06 -13.05
C PRO A 59 -9.99 -3.12 -12.07
N ASP A 60 -9.47 -3.18 -10.85
CA ASP A 60 -9.93 -4.13 -9.83
C ASP A 60 -11.40 -3.89 -9.43
N ILE A 61 -11.80 -2.63 -9.25
CA ILE A 61 -13.19 -2.27 -8.94
C ILE A 61 -14.10 -2.61 -10.13
N PHE A 62 -13.68 -2.29 -11.36
CA PHE A 62 -14.46 -2.62 -12.55
C PHE A 62 -14.62 -4.13 -12.73
N ALA A 63 -13.56 -4.91 -12.51
CA ALA A 63 -13.61 -6.37 -12.54
C ALA A 63 -14.52 -6.93 -11.45
N ALA A 64 -14.49 -6.36 -10.23
CA ALA A 64 -15.36 -6.76 -9.13
C ALA A 64 -16.84 -6.51 -9.46
N ILE A 65 -17.18 -5.32 -9.97
CA ILE A 65 -18.55 -4.99 -10.38
C ILE A 65 -19.02 -5.91 -11.51
N ALA A 66 -18.17 -6.16 -12.51
CA ALA A 66 -18.49 -7.05 -13.62
C ALA A 66 -18.70 -8.50 -13.16
N GLY A 67 -17.90 -9.00 -12.21
CA GLY A 67 -18.04 -10.34 -11.66
C GLY A 67 -19.27 -10.51 -10.77
N ILE A 68 -19.64 -9.48 -9.99
CA ILE A 68 -20.89 -9.47 -9.21
C ILE A 68 -22.11 -9.51 -10.14
N LYS A 69 -22.09 -8.76 -11.25
CA LYS A 69 -23.16 -8.80 -12.28
C LYS A 69 -23.33 -10.20 -12.89
N GLN A 70 -22.26 -10.99 -12.97
CA GLN A 70 -22.30 -12.37 -13.46
C GLN A 70 -22.63 -13.41 -12.36
N GLN A 71 -23.03 -12.97 -11.16
CA GLN A 71 -23.27 -13.83 -9.99
C GLN A 71 -22.04 -14.66 -9.56
N LYS A 72 -20.82 -14.23 -9.94
CA LYS A 72 -19.55 -14.91 -9.61
C LYS A 72 -18.86 -14.24 -8.44
N THR A 73 -19.59 -13.97 -7.36
CA THR A 73 -19.09 -13.21 -6.21
C THR A 73 -17.94 -13.92 -5.48
N GLU A 74 -17.96 -15.25 -5.42
CA GLU A 74 -16.87 -16.05 -4.81
C GLU A 74 -15.54 -15.86 -5.55
N LEU A 75 -15.58 -15.82 -6.89
CA LEU A 75 -14.40 -15.59 -7.72
C LEU A 75 -13.87 -14.17 -7.56
N VAL A 76 -14.77 -13.18 -7.44
CA VAL A 76 -14.41 -11.77 -7.20
C VAL A 76 -13.70 -11.60 -5.87
N ILE A 77 -14.24 -12.17 -4.79
CA ILE A 77 -13.64 -12.08 -3.46
C ILE A 77 -12.28 -12.79 -3.43
N GLY A 78 -12.19 -13.98 -4.04
CA GLY A 78 -10.92 -14.71 -4.16
C GLY A 78 -9.86 -13.93 -4.94
N GLY A 79 -10.26 -13.27 -6.03
CA GLY A 79 -9.36 -12.40 -6.81
C GLY A 79 -8.87 -11.18 -6.04
N LEU A 80 -9.75 -10.51 -5.30
CA LEU A 80 -9.41 -9.34 -4.49
C LEU A 80 -8.43 -9.70 -3.36
N LEU A 81 -8.69 -10.80 -2.64
CA LEU A 81 -7.80 -11.31 -1.60
C LEU A 81 -6.45 -11.74 -2.17
N GLY A 82 -6.46 -12.42 -3.32
CA GLY A 82 -5.24 -12.86 -4.01
C GLY A 82 -4.36 -11.68 -4.45
N SER A 83 -4.96 -10.61 -5.00
CA SER A 83 -4.26 -9.38 -5.37
C SER A 83 -3.56 -8.74 -4.17
N GLY A 84 -4.27 -8.60 -3.04
CA GLY A 84 -3.70 -8.07 -1.81
C GLY A 84 -2.50 -8.88 -1.29
N ILE A 85 -2.64 -10.21 -1.23
CA ILE A 85 -1.57 -11.11 -0.77
C ILE A 85 -0.35 -11.05 -1.69
N LEU A 86 -0.55 -10.97 -3.00
CA LEU A 86 0.53 -10.87 -3.99
C LEU A 86 1.31 -9.57 -3.80
N VAL A 87 0.63 -8.44 -3.60
CA VAL A 87 1.29 -7.15 -3.34
C VAL A 87 2.03 -7.17 -2.01
N THR A 88 1.42 -7.66 -0.93
CA THR A 88 2.08 -7.67 0.39
C THR A 88 3.23 -8.66 0.49
N THR A 89 3.22 -9.74 -0.29
CA THR A 89 4.24 -10.80 -0.20
C THR A 89 5.31 -10.62 -1.27
N VAL A 90 4.91 -10.61 -2.54
CA VAL A 90 5.83 -10.59 -3.68
C VAL A 90 6.39 -9.18 -3.85
N VAL A 91 5.53 -8.17 -3.99
CA VAL A 91 6.00 -6.80 -4.27
C VAL A 91 6.77 -6.23 -3.08
N ALA A 92 6.21 -6.31 -1.86
CA ALA A 92 6.92 -5.83 -0.66
C ALA A 92 8.20 -6.62 -0.37
N GLY A 93 8.19 -7.94 -0.59
CA GLY A 93 9.38 -8.79 -0.46
C GLY A 93 10.48 -8.41 -1.45
N SER A 94 10.13 -8.20 -2.72
CA SER A 94 11.06 -7.77 -3.76
C SER A 94 11.69 -6.40 -3.47
N ILE A 95 10.96 -5.47 -2.85
CA ILE A 95 11.49 -4.15 -2.46
C ILE A 95 12.44 -4.27 -1.27
N LEU A 96 12.15 -5.17 -0.32
CA LEU A 96 12.91 -5.32 0.92
C LEU A 96 14.27 -6.02 0.72
N ILE A 97 14.39 -6.95 -0.22
CA ILE A 97 15.63 -7.70 -0.46
C ILE A 97 16.83 -6.79 -0.78
N PRO A 98 16.74 -5.82 -1.71
CA PRO A 98 17.86 -4.94 -2.04
C PRO A 98 17.97 -3.69 -1.15
N GLN A 99 16.94 -3.30 -0.41
CA GLN A 99 16.93 -2.09 0.41
C GLN A 99 17.07 -2.41 1.89
N ASN A 100 18.18 -1.99 2.51
CA ASN A 100 18.38 -2.17 3.95
C ASN A 100 17.63 -1.08 4.75
N PHE A 101 16.29 -1.13 4.72
CA PHE A 101 15.46 -0.21 5.50
C PHE A 101 15.51 -0.56 6.99
N ARG A 102 15.91 0.42 7.82
CA ARG A 102 15.69 0.36 9.28
C ARG A 102 14.20 0.52 9.56
N MET A 103 13.50 -0.61 9.58
CA MET A 103 12.07 -0.67 9.85
C MET A 103 11.73 -0.32 11.30
N MET A 104 10.82 0.65 11.50
CA MET A 104 10.27 0.95 12.81
C MET A 104 9.25 -0.15 13.17
N LYS A 105 9.56 -0.97 14.18
CA LYS A 105 8.79 -2.18 14.52
C LYS A 105 7.33 -1.90 14.94
N ARG A 106 7.05 -0.73 15.52
CA ARG A 106 5.74 -0.41 16.10
C ARG A 106 4.63 -0.17 15.06
N PRO A 107 4.81 0.69 14.03
CA PRO A 107 3.79 0.86 12.99
C PRO A 107 3.54 -0.41 12.18
N ILE A 108 4.61 -1.16 11.85
CA ILE A 108 4.51 -2.37 11.04
C ILE A 108 3.72 -3.45 11.76
N LEU A 109 4.01 -3.70 13.04
CA LEU A 109 3.28 -4.73 13.80
C LEU A 109 1.78 -4.40 13.91
N ARG A 110 1.44 -3.12 14.06
CA ARG A 110 0.04 -2.65 14.05
C ARG A 110 -0.62 -2.89 12.70
N ASP A 111 0.01 -2.42 11.62
CA ASP A 111 -0.57 -2.51 10.28
C ASP A 111 -0.72 -3.99 9.87
N SER A 112 0.26 -4.84 10.20
CA SER A 112 0.15 -6.29 10.03
C SER A 112 -0.97 -6.92 10.87
N PHE A 113 -1.17 -6.50 12.12
CA PHE A 113 -2.25 -7.03 12.96
C PHE A 113 -3.63 -6.72 12.38
N PHE A 114 -3.88 -5.47 12.00
CA PHE A 114 -5.16 -5.09 11.37
C PHE A 114 -5.36 -5.77 10.02
N TYR A 115 -4.28 -5.96 9.25
CA TYR A 115 -4.34 -6.70 7.99
C TYR A 115 -4.70 -8.17 8.20
N ILE A 116 -4.06 -8.86 9.16
CA ILE A 116 -4.39 -10.25 9.51
C ILE A 116 -5.84 -10.35 9.98
N LEU A 117 -6.30 -9.42 10.82
CA LEU A 117 -7.69 -9.39 11.28
C LEU A 117 -8.67 -9.26 10.09
N ALA A 118 -8.39 -8.35 9.14
CA ALA A 118 -9.21 -8.18 7.95
C ALA A 118 -9.23 -9.45 7.08
N VAL A 119 -8.09 -10.10 6.90
CA VAL A 119 -7.99 -11.37 6.15
C VAL A 119 -8.76 -12.49 6.84
N VAL A 120 -8.68 -12.61 8.16
CA VAL A 120 -9.44 -13.61 8.94
C VAL A 120 -10.94 -13.36 8.83
N CYS A 121 -11.39 -12.11 8.97
CA CYS A 121 -12.79 -11.75 8.75
C CYS A 121 -13.25 -12.08 7.32
N ALA A 122 -12.41 -11.83 6.31
CA ALA A 122 -12.73 -12.12 4.92
C ALA A 122 -12.79 -13.64 4.66
N PHE A 123 -11.90 -14.40 5.28
CA PHE A 123 -11.90 -15.86 5.22
C PHE A 123 -13.15 -16.46 5.88
N TYR A 124 -13.58 -15.91 7.01
CA TYR A 124 -14.83 -16.32 7.67
C TYR A 124 -16.07 -16.06 6.79
N LEU A 125 -16.08 -14.91 6.10
CA LEU A 125 -17.15 -14.53 5.18
C LEU A 125 -17.18 -15.45 3.95
N PHE A 126 -16.00 -15.82 3.43
CA PHE A 126 -15.85 -16.78 2.34
C PHE A 126 -16.39 -18.17 2.73
N PHE A 127 -16.12 -18.64 3.94
CA PHE A 127 -16.61 -19.94 4.43
C PHE A 127 -18.13 -19.94 4.67
N SER A 128 -18.69 -18.81 5.08
CA SER A 128 -20.12 -18.68 5.39
C SER A 128 -21.03 -18.73 4.16
N LYS A 129 -20.50 -18.55 2.94
CA LYS A 129 -21.20 -18.58 1.63
C LYS A 129 -22.45 -17.68 1.48
N LEU A 130 -22.82 -16.95 2.53
CA LEU A 130 -23.97 -16.06 2.60
C LEU A 130 -23.49 -14.64 2.86
N ILE A 131 -23.57 -13.80 1.82
CA ILE A 131 -23.12 -12.41 1.88
C ILE A 131 -24.34 -11.53 2.13
N PHE A 132 -24.50 -11.08 3.38
CA PHE A 132 -25.54 -10.11 3.75
C PHE A 132 -24.97 -8.70 3.88
N ILE A 133 -25.84 -7.69 3.75
CA ILE A 133 -25.49 -6.25 3.87
C ILE A 133 -24.80 -5.94 5.21
N TYR A 134 -25.19 -6.63 6.28
CA TYR A 134 -24.55 -6.49 7.60
C TYR A 134 -23.04 -6.78 7.56
N HIS A 135 -22.59 -7.74 6.75
CA HIS A 135 -21.16 -8.03 6.62
C HIS A 135 -20.42 -6.89 5.92
N ALA A 136 -21.03 -6.27 4.89
CA ALA A 136 -20.45 -5.10 4.23
C ALA A 136 -20.31 -3.91 5.21
N ILE A 137 -21.31 -3.68 6.07
CA ILE A 137 -21.26 -2.65 7.10
C ILE A 137 -20.12 -2.92 8.10
N VAL A 138 -19.95 -4.17 8.54
CA VAL A 138 -18.85 -4.56 9.44
C VAL A 138 -17.49 -4.30 8.79
N PHE A 139 -17.32 -4.61 7.51
CA PHE A 139 -16.07 -4.33 6.78
C PHE A 139 -15.79 -2.82 6.65
N VAL A 140 -16.81 -2.02 6.35
CA VAL A 140 -16.68 -0.55 6.29
C VAL A 140 -16.33 0.01 7.67
N LEU A 141 -16.98 -0.46 8.72
CA LEU A 141 -16.71 -0.02 10.09
C LEU A 141 -15.30 -0.41 10.55
N LEU A 142 -14.83 -1.61 10.18
CA LEU A 142 -13.47 -2.05 10.43
C LEU A 142 -12.43 -1.17 9.71
N TYR A 143 -12.73 -0.73 8.48
CA TYR A 143 -11.88 0.23 7.76
C TYR A 143 -11.82 1.59 8.48
N PHE A 144 -12.97 2.14 8.89
CA PHE A 144 -13.00 3.40 9.65
C PHE A 144 -12.25 3.30 10.99
N LEU A 145 -12.41 2.17 11.70
CA LEU A 145 -11.68 1.91 12.94
C LEU A 145 -10.17 1.89 12.70
N TYR A 146 -9.72 1.17 11.66
CA TYR A 146 -8.31 1.16 11.26
C TYR A 146 -7.81 2.57 10.96
N PHE A 147 -8.54 3.32 10.13
CA PHE A 147 -8.20 4.69 9.78
C PHE A 147 -8.07 5.60 11.02
N PHE A 148 -9.01 5.51 11.95
CA PHE A 148 -9.00 6.27 13.20
C PHE A 148 -7.81 5.91 14.09
N VAL A 149 -7.50 4.62 14.24
CA VAL A 149 -6.32 4.16 14.99
C VAL A 149 -5.02 4.66 14.35
N VAL A 150 -4.93 4.62 13.01
CA VAL A 150 -3.76 5.14 12.29
C VAL A 150 -3.62 6.65 12.51
N LEU A 151 -4.69 7.42 12.40
CA LEU A 151 -4.68 8.87 12.66
C LEU A 151 -4.28 9.19 14.10
N LEU A 152 -4.85 8.49 15.09
CA LEU A 152 -4.50 8.69 16.50
C LEU A 152 -3.02 8.42 16.76
N ILE A 153 -2.46 7.34 16.24
CA ILE A 153 -1.02 7.06 16.41
C ILE A 153 -0.19 8.11 15.69
N ARG A 154 -0.56 8.52 14.47
CA ARG A 154 0.18 9.58 13.74
C ARG A 154 0.18 10.88 14.55
N TYR A 155 -0.96 11.25 15.11
CA TYR A 155 -1.11 12.43 15.96
C TYR A 155 -0.27 12.36 17.24
N ILE A 156 -0.29 11.21 17.95
CA ILE A 156 0.51 11.00 19.16
C ILE A 156 2.01 11.03 18.84
N LEU A 157 2.41 10.44 17.71
CA LEU A 157 3.81 10.43 17.27
C LEU A 157 4.30 11.84 16.95
N GLN A 158 3.51 12.65 16.23
CA GLN A 158 3.83 14.05 15.95
C GLN A 158 4.01 14.84 17.25
N MET A 159 3.10 14.68 18.21
CA MET A 159 3.21 15.36 19.50
C MET A 159 4.45 14.92 20.30
N HIS A 160 4.84 13.66 20.24
CA HIS A 160 6.05 13.17 20.92
C HIS A 160 7.32 13.69 20.25
N LEU A 161 7.35 13.71 18.92
CA LEU A 161 8.46 14.23 18.14
C LEU A 161 8.69 15.72 18.42
N GLU A 162 7.62 16.53 18.43
CA GLU A 162 7.70 17.95 18.77
C GLU A 162 8.26 18.19 20.18
N LYS A 163 7.88 17.36 21.16
CA LYS A 163 8.40 17.45 22.53
C LYS A 163 9.88 17.09 22.60
N MET A 164 10.33 16.05 21.88
CA MET A 164 11.74 15.66 21.83
C MET A 164 12.60 16.71 21.14
N VAL A 165 12.11 17.32 20.06
CA VAL A 165 12.80 18.42 19.38
C VAL A 165 12.97 19.62 20.31
N LYS A 166 11.91 20.02 21.01
CA LYS A 166 11.97 21.14 21.98
C LYS A 166 12.89 20.85 23.18
N ALA A 167 12.93 19.60 23.66
CA ALA A 167 13.85 19.20 24.73
C ALA A 167 15.31 19.21 24.27
N LEU A 168 15.59 18.74 23.05
CA LEU A 168 16.91 18.80 22.44
C LEU A 168 17.34 20.25 22.16
N GLU A 169 16.43 21.14 21.75
CA GLU A 169 16.72 22.57 21.59
C GLU A 169 17.06 23.26 22.92
N ALA A 170 16.43 22.83 24.02
CA ALA A 170 16.73 23.33 25.36
C ALA A 170 18.09 22.83 25.89
N GLU A 171 18.52 21.62 25.51
CA GLU A 171 19.83 21.05 25.87
C GLU A 171 20.97 21.52 24.93
N ALA A 172 20.69 21.80 23.67
CA ALA A 172 21.69 22.12 22.63
C ALA A 172 22.14 23.59 22.61
N GLY A 173 22.07 24.29 23.75
CA GLY A 173 22.32 25.73 23.90
C GLY A 173 23.69 26.28 23.50
N ASP A 174 24.57 25.55 22.80
CA ASP A 174 25.82 26.12 22.25
C ASP A 174 26.53 25.34 21.11
N SER A 175 26.00 24.21 20.59
CA SER A 175 26.78 23.38 19.64
C SER A 175 26.19 23.33 18.23
N GLY A 176 26.89 23.96 17.28
CA GLY A 176 26.49 24.13 15.88
C GLY A 176 26.33 22.84 15.06
N GLU A 177 26.83 21.70 15.54
CA GLU A 177 26.67 20.40 14.86
C GLU A 177 25.26 19.79 15.07
N VAL A 178 24.62 20.07 16.21
CA VAL A 178 23.26 19.58 16.50
C VAL A 178 22.23 20.23 15.60
N LYS A 179 22.40 21.51 15.22
CA LYS A 179 21.51 22.17 14.24
C LYS A 179 21.52 21.47 12.88
N LYS A 180 22.64 20.85 12.49
CA LYS A 180 22.73 20.09 11.23
C LYS A 180 21.98 18.76 11.35
N GLY A 181 22.12 18.05 12.49
CA GLY A 181 21.35 16.85 12.82
C GLY A 181 19.85 17.11 12.97
N LEU A 182 19.46 18.23 13.60
CA LEU A 182 18.08 18.65 13.79
C LEU A 182 17.43 19.08 12.46
N LYS A 183 18.20 19.70 11.55
CA LYS A 183 17.75 19.97 10.19
C LYS A 183 17.56 18.68 9.39
N ILE A 184 18.38 17.65 9.62
CA ILE A 184 18.22 16.32 9.00
C ILE A 184 17.01 15.59 9.60
N THR A 185 16.81 15.59 10.92
CA THR A 185 15.61 14.99 11.56
C THR A 185 14.33 15.75 11.22
N GLY A 186 14.37 17.07 11.16
CA GLY A 186 13.29 17.91 10.67
C GLY A 186 13.03 17.72 9.18
N THR A 187 14.06 17.43 8.37
CA THR A 187 13.90 17.04 6.96
C THR A 187 13.33 15.63 6.83
N ILE A 188 13.71 14.66 7.68
CA ILE A 188 13.16 13.30 7.69
C ILE A 188 11.71 13.29 8.22
N ALA A 189 11.39 14.15 9.19
CA ALA A 189 10.03 14.38 9.66
C ALA A 189 9.20 15.11 8.60
N ALA A 190 9.77 16.09 7.91
CA ALA A 190 9.16 16.76 6.76
C ALA A 190 9.08 15.84 5.52
N ASP A 191 9.91 14.81 5.40
CA ASP A 191 9.80 13.75 4.38
C ASP A 191 8.72 12.72 4.77
N TYR A 192 8.35 12.66 6.05
CA TYR A 192 7.18 11.94 6.56
C TYR A 192 5.89 12.78 6.45
N ASP A 193 6.01 14.12 6.49
CA ASP A 193 4.96 15.14 6.32
C ASP A 193 4.83 15.64 4.87
N ASN A 194 5.75 15.26 3.99
CA ASN A 194 5.67 15.43 2.55
C ASN A 194 5.39 14.06 1.96
N PRO A 195 4.11 13.65 1.95
CA PRO A 195 3.68 12.64 1.02
C PRO A 195 4.31 12.92 -0.36
#